data_AF-A0A1C6S8M4-F1
#
_entry.id   AF-A0A1C6S8M4-F1
#
_cell.length_a   1.000
_cell.length_b   1.000
_cell.length_c   1.000
_cell.angle_alpha   90.00
_cell.angle_beta   90.00
_cell.angle_gamma   90.00
#
_symmetry.space_group_name_H-M   'P 1'
#
loop_
_entity.id
_entity.type
_entity.pdbx_description
1 polymer ?
#
loop_
_entity_poly.entity_id
_entity_poly.type
_entity_poly.pdbx_seq_one_letter_code
_entity_poly.pdbx_strand_id
1 'polypeptide(L)'
;MTHEPAKNDHEVEAKYRVNDLQKLITALAERHVVLTEPSVQDDQAYAPASWSYGMSKVGVPFARLRTQEGRHLFTVKKPIDNEMACLEHECVILDRDAMHAALRDVS
;
A
#
# COMPACT_ATOMS: atom_id res chain seq x y z
N MET A 1 8.49 2.04 -30.24
CA MET A 1 8.29 1.46 -28.90
C MET A 1 6.82 1.57 -28.60
N THR A 2 6.11 0.45 -28.63
CA THR A 2 4.69 0.40 -28.26
C THR A 2 4.61 0.45 -26.75
N HIS A 3 4.05 1.52 -26.20
CA HIS A 3 3.75 1.63 -24.78
C HIS A 3 2.65 0.61 -24.49
N GLU A 4 2.97 -0.51 -23.85
CA GLU A 4 1.93 -1.33 -23.23
C GLU A 4 1.18 -0.45 -22.22
N PRO A 5 -0.17 -0.45 -22.23
CA PRO A 5 -0.92 0.30 -21.25
C PRO A 5 -0.54 -0.22 -19.85
N ALA A 6 -0.24 0.69 -18.94
CA ALA A 6 0.01 0.34 -17.55
C ALA A 6 -1.16 -0.52 -17.04
N LYS A 7 -0.85 -1.69 -16.49
CA LYS A 7 -1.84 -2.55 -15.85
C LYS A 7 -2.43 -1.75 -14.68
N ASN A 8 -3.67 -1.33 -14.82
CA ASN A 8 -4.40 -0.68 -13.73
C ASN A 8 -4.93 -1.79 -12.82
N ASP A 9 -4.16 -2.11 -11.79
CA ASP A 9 -4.59 -3.06 -10.79
C ASP A 9 -5.62 -2.38 -9.87
N HIS A 10 -6.77 -3.06 -9.70
CA HIS A 10 -7.83 -2.64 -8.79
C HIS A 10 -7.72 -3.50 -7.54
N GLU A 11 -7.49 -2.86 -6.39
CA GLU A 11 -7.48 -3.54 -5.10
C GLU A 11 -8.86 -3.44 -4.44
N VAL A 12 -9.31 -4.55 -3.86
CA VAL A 12 -10.48 -4.62 -2.98
C VAL A 12 -10.06 -5.25 -1.65
N GLU A 13 -10.08 -4.45 -0.59
CA GLU A 13 -9.63 -4.86 0.74
C GLU A 13 -10.70 -4.55 1.81
N ALA A 14 -10.74 -5.35 2.88
CA ALA A 14 -11.55 -5.08 4.07
C ALA A 14 -10.70 -5.19 5.33
N LYS A 15 -10.79 -4.18 6.21
CA LYS A 15 -10.01 -4.12 7.47
C LYS A 15 -10.93 -4.27 8.67
N TYR A 16 -10.51 -5.13 9.60
CA TYR A 16 -11.23 -5.40 10.84
C TYR A 16 -10.32 -5.22 12.04
N ARG A 17 -10.88 -4.71 13.14
CA ARG A 17 -10.21 -4.75 14.44
C ARG A 17 -10.28 -6.17 14.99
N VAL A 18 -9.13 -6.74 15.33
CA VAL A 18 -9.03 -8.09 15.91
C VAL A 18 -8.88 -7.96 17.42
N ASN A 19 -9.87 -8.43 18.17
CA ASN A 19 -9.85 -8.39 19.64
C ASN A 19 -9.27 -9.68 20.26
N ASP A 20 -9.25 -10.78 19.51
CA ASP A 20 -8.69 -12.06 19.92
C ASP A 20 -7.95 -12.68 18.73
N LEU A 21 -6.61 -12.60 18.79
CA LEU A 21 -5.74 -13.06 17.71
C LEU A 21 -5.75 -14.59 17.58
N GLN A 22 -5.78 -15.32 18.69
CA GLN A 22 -5.71 -16.78 18.67
C GLN A 22 -6.97 -17.39 18.08
N LYS A 23 -8.13 -16.83 18.44
CA LYS A 23 -9.41 -17.22 17.86
C LYS A 23 -9.46 -16.95 16.36
N LEU A 24 -8.91 -15.82 15.89
CA LEU A 24 -8.81 -15.52 14.46
C LEU A 24 -7.93 -16.52 13.73
N ILE A 25 -6.71 -16.77 14.22
CA ILE A 25 -5.76 -17.71 13.60
C ILE A 25 -6.39 -19.11 13.49
N THR A 26 -7.05 -19.58 14.56
CA THR A 26 -7.74 -20.88 14.57
C THR A 26 -8.83 -20.93 13.49
N ALA A 27 -9.70 -19.91 13.43
CA ALA A 27 -10.78 -19.86 12.45
C ALA A 27 -10.28 -19.75 10.99
N LEU A 28 -9.15 -19.09 10.76
CA LEU A 28 -8.49 -19.03 9.45
C LEU A 28 -7.91 -20.39 9.04
N ALA A 29 -7.27 -21.09 9.98
CA ALA A 29 -6.72 -22.44 9.75
C ALA A 29 -7.83 -23.46 9.43
N GLU A 30 -8.97 -23.40 10.13
CA GLU A 30 -10.17 -24.22 9.83
C GLU A 30 -10.71 -23.99 8.41
N ARG A 31 -10.40 -22.83 7.80
CA ARG A 31 -10.76 -22.47 6.42
C ARG A 31 -9.61 -22.70 5.43
N HIS A 32 -8.57 -23.39 5.85
CA HIS A 32 -7.39 -23.71 5.04
C HIS A 32 -6.61 -22.48 4.54
N VAL A 33 -6.70 -21.36 5.25
CA VAL A 33 -5.85 -20.18 4.97
C VAL A 33 -4.42 -20.49 5.43
N VAL A 34 -3.47 -20.31 4.51
CA VAL A 34 -2.04 -20.49 4.79
C VAL A 34 -1.43 -19.13 5.10
N LEU A 35 -0.95 -18.97 6.33
CA LEU A 35 -0.20 -17.78 6.74
C LEU A 35 1.29 -18.01 6.48
N THR A 36 1.99 -16.96 6.01
CA THR A 36 3.45 -16.94 6.01
C THR A 36 3.97 -16.61 7.41
N GLU A 37 5.29 -16.77 7.59
CA GLU A 37 5.94 -16.25 8.79
C GLU A 37 5.70 -14.73 8.93
N PRO A 38 5.57 -14.23 10.17
CA PRO A 38 5.45 -12.80 10.40
C PRO A 38 6.67 -12.05 9.84
N SER A 39 6.41 -10.99 9.07
CA SER A 39 7.46 -10.14 8.50
C SER A 39 7.29 -8.69 8.96
N VAL A 40 8.41 -7.99 9.20
CA VAL A 40 8.40 -6.55 9.48
C VAL A 40 8.28 -5.76 8.18
N GLN A 41 7.38 -4.77 8.18
CA GLN A 41 7.22 -3.81 7.09
C GLN A 41 7.55 -2.41 7.61
N ASP A 42 8.61 -1.81 7.06
CA ASP A 42 8.94 -0.40 7.27
C ASP A 42 8.27 0.44 6.19
N ASP A 43 7.19 1.13 6.56
CA ASP A 43 6.36 1.92 5.65
C ASP A 43 6.51 3.42 5.89
N GLN A 44 6.88 4.14 4.83
CA GLN A 44 6.83 5.60 4.77
C GLN A 44 5.72 6.02 3.79
N ALA A 45 4.66 6.63 4.31
CA ALA A 45 3.57 7.18 3.49
C ALA A 45 3.81 8.66 3.17
N TYR A 46 3.31 9.09 2.01
CA TYR A 46 3.36 10.46 1.52
C TYR A 46 1.97 10.90 1.08
N ALA A 47 1.64 12.13 1.42
CA ALA A 47 0.43 12.81 0.98
C ALA A 47 0.82 14.07 0.17
N PRO A 48 -0.01 14.51 -0.77
CA PRO A 48 0.20 15.80 -1.43
C PRO A 48 0.19 16.94 -0.40
N ALA A 49 1.01 17.98 -0.63
CA ALA A 49 1.10 19.13 0.28
C ALA A 49 -0.24 19.87 0.50
N SER A 50 -1.15 19.79 -0.47
CA SER A 50 -2.49 20.36 -0.40
C SER A 50 -3.46 19.55 0.47
N TRP A 51 -3.10 18.32 0.83
CA TRP A 51 -3.93 17.44 1.63
C TRP A 51 -3.53 17.53 3.11
N SER A 52 -4.51 17.47 4.00
CA SER A 52 -4.30 17.48 5.45
C SER A 52 -5.19 16.47 6.14
N TYR A 53 -4.78 16.03 7.32
CA TYR A 53 -5.55 15.06 8.10
C TYR A 53 -6.98 15.53 8.34
N GLY A 54 -7.94 14.63 8.15
CA GLY A 54 -9.38 14.92 8.21
C GLY A 54 -10.00 15.30 6.87
N MET A 55 -9.21 15.61 5.84
CA MET A 55 -9.71 15.73 4.47
C MET A 55 -10.03 14.35 3.89
N SER A 56 -10.98 14.31 2.96
CA SER A 56 -11.27 13.08 2.21
C SER A 56 -10.03 12.59 1.47
N LYS A 57 -9.83 11.28 1.46
CA LYS A 57 -8.79 10.62 0.65
C LYS A 57 -9.27 10.28 -0.77
N VAL A 58 -10.58 10.29 -0.99
CA VAL A 58 -11.18 9.94 -2.29
C VAL A 58 -10.69 10.91 -3.36
N GLY A 59 -10.17 10.36 -4.46
CA GLY A 59 -9.62 11.10 -5.58
C GLY A 59 -8.22 11.66 -5.34
N VAL A 60 -7.60 11.44 -4.18
CA VAL A 60 -6.28 11.96 -3.83
C VAL A 60 -5.25 10.83 -3.92
N PRO A 61 -4.15 10.98 -4.69
CA PRO A 61 -3.11 9.97 -4.76
C PRO A 61 -2.20 10.04 -3.52
N PHE A 62 -1.94 8.89 -2.91
CA PHE A 62 -0.98 8.73 -1.82
C PHE A 62 0.10 7.75 -2.25
N ALA A 63 1.35 8.14 -2.00
CA ALA A 63 2.49 7.26 -2.25
C ALA A 63 2.93 6.56 -0.98
N ARG A 64 3.57 5.41 -1.14
CA ARG A 64 4.21 4.64 -0.06
C ARG A 64 5.54 4.09 -0.54
N LEU A 65 6.56 4.23 0.29
CA LEU A 65 7.74 3.38 0.25
C LEU A 65 7.65 2.32 1.32
N ARG A 66 7.88 1.07 0.94
CA ARG A 66 7.94 -0.08 1.86
C ARG A 66 9.29 -0.76 1.74
N THR A 67 9.91 -1.05 2.88
CA THR A 67 10.99 -2.04 2.96
C THR A 67 10.49 -3.28 3.69
N GLN A 68 10.66 -4.45 3.06
CA GLN A 68 10.38 -5.74 3.68
C GLN A 68 11.46 -6.73 3.24
N GLU A 69 12.13 -7.37 4.21
CA GLU A 69 13.15 -8.39 3.95
C GLU A 69 14.23 -7.94 2.95
N GLY A 70 14.65 -6.66 3.05
CA GLY A 70 15.66 -6.07 2.16
C GLY A 70 15.17 -5.69 0.75
N ARG A 71 13.89 -5.93 0.43
CA ARG A 71 13.27 -5.49 -0.83
C ARG A 71 12.53 -4.17 -0.61
N HIS A 72 12.68 -3.26 -1.57
CA HIS A 72 11.99 -1.97 -1.58
C HIS A 72 10.87 -1.94 -2.61
N LEU A 73 9.69 -1.49 -2.20
CA LEU A 73 8.52 -1.29 -3.04
C LEU A 73 8.10 0.17 -3.00
N PHE A 74 7.77 0.71 -4.17
CA PHE A 74 7.08 1.99 -4.31
C PHE A 74 5.65 1.71 -4.78
N THR A 75 4.68 2.19 -4.02
CA THR A 75 3.25 2.06 -4.34
C THR A 75 2.62 3.44 -4.43
N VAL A 76 1.78 3.69 -5.44
CA VAL A 76 0.83 4.80 -5.45
C VAL A 76 -0.57 4.24 -5.44
N LYS A 77 -1.39 4.66 -4.47
CA LYS A 77 -2.81 4.34 -4.40
C LYS A 77 -3.64 5.60 -4.53
N LYS A 78 -4.67 5.56 -5.38
CA LYS A 78 -5.68 6.61 -5.49
C LYS A 78 -7.05 6.00 -5.18
N PRO A 79 -7.62 6.29 -4.00
CA PRO A 79 -8.97 5.85 -3.69
C PRO A 79 -9.97 6.45 -4.68
N ILE A 80 -10.90 5.63 -5.16
CA ILE A 80 -11.94 6.00 -6.12
C ILE A 80 -13.30 6.04 -5.42
N ASP A 81 -14.11 4.99 -5.51
CA ASP A 81 -15.48 4.99 -4.99
C ASP A 81 -15.56 5.11 -3.46
N ASN A 82 -14.54 4.64 -2.75
CA ASN A 82 -14.37 4.76 -1.30
C ASN A 82 -12.88 4.61 -0.92
N GLU A 83 -12.54 4.71 0.37
CA GLU A 83 -11.15 4.61 0.84
C GLU A 83 -10.48 3.25 0.58
N MET A 84 -11.25 2.19 0.33
CA MET A 84 -10.77 0.81 0.18
C MET A 84 -10.75 0.33 -1.28
N ALA A 85 -11.38 1.06 -2.21
CA ALA A 85 -11.34 0.80 -3.63
C ALA A 85 -10.32 1.73 -4.26
N CYS A 86 -9.14 1.22 -4.60
CA CYS A 86 -8.03 2.03 -5.10
C CYS A 86 -7.62 1.63 -6.52
N LEU A 87 -7.31 2.64 -7.34
CA LEU A 87 -6.36 2.45 -8.44
C LEU A 87 -4.97 2.35 -7.83
N GLU A 88 -4.24 1.30 -8.16
CA GLU A 88 -2.92 1.03 -7.61
C GLU A 88 -1.88 0.84 -8.71
N HIS A 89 -0.70 1.39 -8.45
CA HIS A 89 0.53 1.06 -9.17
C HIS A 89 1.61 0.73 -8.16
N GLU A 90 2.20 -0.45 -8.30
CA GLU A 90 3.33 -0.89 -7.48
C GLU A 90 4.51 -1.31 -8.35
N CYS A 91 5.72 -0.90 -7.94
CA CYS A 91 6.93 -1.37 -8.56
C CYS A 91 8.03 -1.63 -7.54
N VAL A 92 8.97 -2.49 -7.92
CA VAL A 92 10.22 -2.68 -7.18
C VAL A 92 11.15 -1.53 -7.49
N ILE A 93 11.76 -0.98 -6.46
CA ILE A 93 12.81 0.02 -6.59
C ILE A 93 14.11 -0.52 -5.99
N LEU A 94 15.24 -0.05 -6.49
CA LEU A 94 16.56 -0.49 -6.04
C LEU A 94 17.12 0.40 -4.91
N ASP A 95 16.78 1.68 -4.95
CA ASP A 95 17.28 2.67 -4.00
C ASP A 95 16.11 3.41 -3.36
N ARG A 96 15.85 3.08 -2.09
CA ARG A 96 14.78 3.69 -1.29
C ARG A 96 15.05 5.16 -1.04
N ASP A 97 16.29 5.53 -0.75
CA ASP A 97 16.63 6.87 -0.29
C ASP A 97 16.63 7.85 -1.47
N ALA A 98 17.10 7.41 -2.64
CA ALA A 98 16.95 8.17 -3.88
C ALA A 98 15.47 8.41 -4.24
N MET A 99 14.61 7.39 -4.10
CA MET A 99 13.17 7.55 -4.34
C MET A 99 12.51 8.46 -3.30
N HIS A 100 12.92 8.37 -2.03
CA HIS A 100 12.46 9.27 -0.97
C HIS A 100 12.80 10.74 -1.29
N ALA A 101 14.04 11.01 -1.71
CA ALA A 101 14.47 12.35 -2.11
C ALA A 101 13.65 12.86 -3.30
N ALA A 102 13.49 12.03 -4.34
CA ALA A 102 12.68 12.38 -5.51
C ALA A 102 11.22 12.71 -5.16
N LEU A 103 10.63 12.00 -4.20
CA LEU A 103 9.26 12.29 -3.75
C LEU A 103 9.20 13.61 -2.97
N ARG A 104 10.20 13.95 -2.16
CA ARG A 104 10.19 15.18 -1.36
C ARG A 104 10.49 16.44 -2.16
N ASP A 105 11.39 16.37 -3.13
CA ASP A 105 11.84 17.55 -3.88
C ASP A 105 10.81 18.02 -4.93
N VAL A 106 9.83 17.18 -5.25
CA VAL A 106 8.79 17.44 -6.27
C VAL A 106 7.40 17.63 -5.63
N SER A 107 7.27 17.51 -4.30
CA SER A 107 6.00 17.60 -3.55
C SER A 107 5.71 18.99 -2.98
#